data_AF-A0AAV2RFC1-F1
#
_entry.id   AF-A0AAV2RFC1-F1
#
_cell.length_a   1.000
_cell.length_b   1.000
_cell.length_c   1.000
_cell.angle_alpha   90.00
_cell.angle_beta   90.00
_cell.angle_gamma   90.00
#
_symmetry.space_group_name_H-M   'P 1'
#
loop_
_entity.id
_entity.type
_entity.pdbx_description
1 polymer ?
#
loop_
_entity_poly.entity_id
_entity_poly.type
_entity_poly.pdbx_seq_one_letter_code
_entity_poly.pdbx_strand_id
1 'polypeptide(L)'
;MGQQSLLALIFMVVILAIVHDVANAMTCYDCTDDIDLPNSGVYYDPDCGRYDYDGNTHTYDGDTCLTAVYDNGDVTRMLYGYGDSIEDGECIYWPGHTTCYCKTDNCNTQSYCEQCEQ
;
A
#
# COMPACT_ATOMS: atom_id res chain seq x y z
N MET A 1 34.04 -38.08 -8.07
CA MET A 1 33.18 -37.37 -7.09
C MET A 1 33.03 -35.86 -7.35
N GLY A 2 33.51 -35.29 -8.47
CA GLY A 2 33.41 -33.83 -8.70
C GLY A 2 32.24 -33.36 -9.58
N GLN A 3 31.76 -34.18 -10.52
CA GLN A 3 30.81 -33.73 -11.54
C GLN A 3 29.34 -33.72 -11.07
N GLN A 4 28.96 -34.64 -10.17
CA GLN A 4 27.60 -34.68 -9.60
C GLN A 4 27.36 -33.52 -8.60
N SER A 5 28.37 -33.15 -7.81
CA SER A 5 28.27 -32.05 -6.85
C SER A 5 28.18 -30.68 -7.54
N LEU A 6 28.84 -30.51 -8.68
CA LEU A 6 28.78 -29.29 -9.48
C LEU A 6 27.39 -29.08 -10.10
N LEU A 7 26.78 -30.15 -10.62
CA LEU A 7 25.44 -30.11 -11.21
C LEU A 7 24.36 -29.75 -10.17
N ALA A 8 24.45 -30.30 -8.96
CA ALA A 8 23.53 -29.98 -7.88
C ALA A 8 23.59 -28.49 -7.48
N LEU A 9 24.80 -27.93 -7.45
CA LEU A 9 25.04 -26.54 -7.07
C LEU A 9 24.53 -25.55 -8.14
N ILE A 10 24.73 -25.87 -9.43
CA ILE A 10 24.15 -25.10 -10.54
C ILE A 10 22.62 -25.15 -10.49
N PHE A 11 22.03 -26.32 -10.23
CA PHE A 11 20.58 -26.48 -10.12
C PHE A 11 20.00 -25.64 -8.97
N MET A 12 20.71 -25.57 -7.84
CA MET A 12 20.30 -24.76 -6.68
C MET A 12 20.34 -23.25 -6.99
N VAL A 13 21.39 -22.76 -7.66
CA VAL A 13 21.52 -21.35 -8.06
C VAL A 13 20.45 -20.95 -9.08
N VAL A 14 20.10 -21.84 -10.00
CA VAL A 14 19.03 -21.59 -10.98
C VAL A 14 17.66 -21.51 -10.29
N ILE A 15 17.37 -22.38 -9.31
CA ILE A 15 16.10 -22.31 -8.55
C ILE A 15 16.01 -21.02 -7.74
N LEU A 16 17.10 -20.57 -7.13
CA LEU A 16 17.16 -19.30 -6.39
C LEU A 16 17.01 -18.08 -7.29
N ALA A 17 17.45 -18.13 -8.55
CA ALA A 17 17.30 -17.02 -9.49
C ALA A 17 15.85 -16.81 -9.97
N ILE A 18 15.04 -17.88 -10.03
CA ILE A 18 13.66 -17.82 -10.57
C ILE A 18 12.66 -17.17 -9.60
N VAL A 19 13.04 -16.95 -8.32
CA VAL A 19 12.10 -16.45 -7.29
C VAL A 19 11.98 -14.92 -7.23
N HIS A 20 12.57 -14.15 -8.16
CA HIS A 20 12.71 -12.70 -8.00
C HIS A 20 11.74 -11.81 -8.79
N ASP A 21 10.72 -12.37 -9.45
CA ASP A 21 9.67 -11.56 -10.08
C ASP A 21 8.28 -11.98 -9.56
N VAL A 22 8.04 -11.73 -8.28
CA VAL A 22 6.68 -11.50 -7.81
C VAL A 22 6.35 -10.06 -8.17
N ALA A 23 5.47 -9.88 -9.16
CA ALA A 23 4.76 -8.61 -9.34
C ALA A 23 4.21 -8.21 -7.97
N ASN A 24 4.65 -7.06 -7.45
CA ASN A 24 4.29 -6.58 -6.12
C ASN A 24 2.85 -6.10 -6.14
N ALA A 25 1.92 -7.05 -6.14
CA ALA A 25 0.52 -6.74 -5.93
C ALA A 25 0.34 -6.41 -4.44
N MET A 26 0.02 -5.16 -4.13
CA MET A 26 -0.17 -4.67 -2.77
C MET A 26 -1.66 -4.57 -2.45
N THR A 27 -2.02 -4.90 -1.22
CA THR A 27 -3.38 -4.75 -0.71
C THR A 27 -3.47 -3.52 0.16
N CYS A 28 -4.43 -2.65 -0.11
CA CYS A 28 -4.70 -1.46 0.69
C CYS A 28 -6.17 -1.43 1.10
N TYR A 29 -6.46 -0.79 2.23
CA TYR A 29 -7.83 -0.41 2.56
C TYR A 29 -8.25 0.78 1.70
N ASP A 30 -9.46 0.72 1.15
CA ASP A 30 -10.01 1.71 0.24
C ASP A 30 -11.40 2.16 0.70
N CYS A 31 -11.66 3.46 0.61
CA CYS A 31 -12.93 4.05 0.98
C CYS A 31 -13.90 4.22 -0.19
N THR A 32 -13.47 3.92 -1.41
CA THR A 32 -14.32 3.85 -2.60
C THR A 32 -14.75 2.40 -2.88
N ASP A 33 -15.89 2.21 -3.54
CA ASP A 33 -16.32 0.92 -4.11
C ASP A 33 -15.78 0.68 -5.52
N ASP A 34 -15.35 1.77 -6.17
CA ASP A 34 -14.83 1.75 -7.54
C ASP A 34 -13.31 1.89 -7.55
N ILE A 35 -12.70 0.79 -7.96
CA ILE A 35 -11.28 0.54 -8.15
C ILE A 35 -10.66 1.38 -9.27
N ASP A 36 -11.46 1.72 -10.28
CA ASP A 36 -11.05 2.43 -11.49
C ASP A 36 -11.23 3.96 -11.33
N LEU A 37 -11.90 4.39 -10.26
CA LEU A 37 -12.18 5.79 -9.95
C LEU A 37 -11.81 6.14 -8.50
N PRO A 38 -10.52 6.07 -8.12
CA PRO A 38 -10.05 6.40 -6.76
C PRO A 38 -10.34 7.85 -6.33
N ASN A 39 -10.83 8.69 -7.25
CA ASN A 39 -11.22 10.08 -7.02
C ASN A 39 -12.68 10.38 -7.43
N SER A 40 -13.58 9.39 -7.44
CA SER A 40 -15.00 9.63 -7.76
C SER A 40 -15.66 10.64 -6.80
N GLY A 41 -15.05 10.88 -5.64
CA GLY A 41 -15.56 11.78 -4.60
C GLY A 41 -16.79 11.20 -3.89
N VAL A 42 -17.17 9.96 -4.19
CA VAL A 42 -18.24 9.23 -3.54
C VAL A 42 -17.61 8.27 -2.55
N TYR A 43 -17.50 8.70 -1.29
CA TYR A 43 -17.15 7.81 -0.19
C TYR A 43 -18.28 6.79 -0.03
N TYR A 44 -18.02 5.56 -0.43
CA TYR A 44 -18.99 4.47 -0.33
C TYR A 44 -19.01 3.87 1.07
N ASP A 45 -17.87 3.90 1.76
CA ASP A 45 -17.72 3.30 3.08
C ASP A 45 -17.94 4.32 4.23
N PRO A 46 -19.07 4.25 4.96
CA PRO A 46 -19.33 5.13 6.11
C PRO A 46 -18.40 4.84 7.30
N ASP A 47 -17.75 3.67 7.32
CA ASP A 47 -16.82 3.24 8.35
C ASP A 47 -15.35 3.56 7.97
N CYS A 48 -15.09 4.22 6.83
CA CYS A 48 -13.75 4.61 6.36
C CYS A 48 -12.90 5.34 7.41
N GLY A 49 -13.55 6.17 8.22
CA GLY A 49 -12.88 6.90 9.31
C GLY A 49 -12.55 6.04 10.52
N ARG A 50 -12.89 4.75 10.57
CA ARG A 50 -12.60 3.87 11.71
C ARG A 50 -11.21 3.30 11.64
N TYR A 51 -10.51 3.42 12.75
CA TYR A 51 -9.11 3.03 12.88
C TYR A 51 -8.90 1.54 12.60
N ASP A 52 -9.79 0.71 13.12
CA ASP A 52 -9.69 -0.74 13.19
C ASP A 52 -10.52 -1.46 12.11
N TYR A 53 -10.92 -0.76 11.06
CA TYR A 53 -11.77 -1.31 10.01
C TYR A 53 -10.97 -1.61 8.75
N ASP A 54 -11.04 -2.87 8.32
CA ASP A 54 -10.39 -3.44 7.13
C ASP A 54 -11.40 -4.15 6.21
N GLY A 55 -12.70 -3.85 6.36
CA GLY A 55 -13.76 -4.57 5.64
C GLY A 55 -13.83 -4.30 4.13
N ASN A 56 -13.10 -3.28 3.64
CA ASN A 56 -13.07 -2.88 2.23
C ASN A 56 -11.62 -2.75 1.72
N THR A 57 -10.93 -3.89 1.63
CA THR A 57 -9.56 -3.96 1.08
C THR A 57 -9.56 -4.43 -0.35
N HIS A 58 -8.64 -3.88 -1.15
CA HIS A 58 -8.47 -4.23 -2.55
C HIS A 58 -6.98 -4.47 -2.86
N THR A 59 -6.68 -5.45 -3.70
CA THR A 59 -5.31 -5.82 -4.12
C THR A 59 -5.04 -5.36 -5.55
N TYR A 60 -3.91 -4.69 -5.79
CA TYR A 60 -3.60 -4.02 -7.06
C TYR A 60 -2.13 -4.11 -7.43
N ASP A 61 -1.85 -3.87 -8.71
CA ASP A 61 -0.50 -3.57 -9.20
C ASP A 61 -0.14 -2.13 -8.82
N GLY A 62 0.42 -1.97 -7.62
CA GLY A 62 0.78 -0.70 -7.01
C GLY A 62 1.65 -0.96 -5.78
N ASP A 63 2.39 0.04 -5.34
CA ASP A 63 3.41 -0.12 -4.29
C ASP A 63 3.18 0.76 -3.05
N THR A 64 2.08 1.51 -3.02
CA THR A 64 1.83 2.53 -2.01
C THR A 64 0.36 2.61 -1.62
N CYS A 65 0.08 2.52 -0.31
CA CYS A 65 -1.20 2.90 0.28
C CYS A 65 -1.14 4.33 0.81
N LEU A 66 -2.27 5.04 0.85
CA LEU A 66 -2.36 6.37 1.46
C LEU A 66 -3.51 6.47 2.47
N THR A 67 -3.31 7.34 3.46
CA THR A 67 -4.36 7.88 4.34
C THR A 67 -4.33 9.41 4.27
N ALA A 68 -5.46 10.04 4.04
CA ALA A 68 -5.65 11.48 4.11
C ALA A 68 -6.56 11.83 5.28
N VAL A 69 -6.11 12.73 6.15
CA VAL A 69 -6.87 13.24 7.30
C VAL A 69 -7.15 14.71 7.06
N TYR A 70 -8.42 15.07 6.95
CA TYR A 70 -8.88 16.43 6.64
C TYR A 70 -9.07 17.27 7.91
N ASP A 71 -8.97 18.59 7.79
CA ASP A 71 -9.10 19.53 8.91
C ASP A 71 -10.49 19.47 9.60
N ASN A 72 -11.50 18.96 8.90
CA ASN A 72 -12.84 18.74 9.43
C ASN A 72 -12.99 17.42 10.21
N GLY A 73 -11.94 16.61 10.29
CA GLY A 73 -11.93 15.30 10.93
C GLY A 73 -12.30 14.13 10.03
N ASP A 74 -12.64 14.39 8.75
CA ASP A 74 -12.87 13.31 7.79
C ASP A 74 -11.55 12.59 7.49
N VAL A 75 -11.65 11.29 7.21
CA VAL A 75 -10.50 10.46 6.85
C VAL A 75 -10.85 9.72 5.57
N THR A 76 -9.89 9.67 4.65
CA THR A 76 -9.97 8.92 3.40
C THR A 76 -8.76 8.02 3.29
N ARG A 77 -8.95 6.81 2.78
CA ARG A 77 -7.89 5.85 2.53
C ARG A 77 -8.09 5.30 1.14
N MET A 78 -7.00 5.11 0.40
CA MET A 78 -7.05 4.58 -0.95
C MET A 78 -5.66 4.06 -1.34
N LEU A 79 -5.61 3.35 -2.47
CA LEU A 79 -4.37 3.04 -3.16
C LEU A 79 -3.77 4.30 -3.82
N TYR A 80 -2.45 4.44 -3.82
CA TYR A 80 -1.73 5.42 -4.63
C TYR A 80 -0.85 4.73 -5.68
N GLY A 81 -1.28 4.75 -6.94
CA GLY A 81 -0.64 3.97 -8.01
C GLY A 81 0.58 4.59 -8.71
N TYR A 82 1.03 5.80 -8.34
CA TYR A 82 1.99 6.55 -9.17
C TYR A 82 2.96 7.44 -8.37
N GLY A 83 3.76 6.83 -7.50
CA GLY A 83 4.72 7.56 -6.69
C GLY A 83 6.06 6.87 -6.50
N ASP A 84 6.83 6.66 -7.57
CA ASP A 84 8.23 6.17 -7.46
C ASP A 84 9.08 7.05 -6.51
N SER A 85 8.64 8.29 -6.25
CA SER A 85 9.31 9.24 -5.36
C SER A 85 8.77 9.26 -3.92
N ILE A 86 7.75 8.47 -3.59
CA ILE A 86 7.16 8.46 -2.25
C ILE A 86 7.82 7.35 -1.43
N GLU A 87 8.34 7.71 -0.26
CA GLU A 87 8.96 6.77 0.69
C GLU A 87 7.93 6.21 1.69
N ASP A 88 8.24 5.04 2.26
CA ASP A 88 7.42 4.45 3.32
C ASP A 88 7.42 5.34 4.58
N GLY A 89 6.23 5.69 5.06
CA GLY A 89 6.04 6.61 6.18
C GLY A 89 6.13 8.09 5.81
N GLU A 90 6.23 8.44 4.53
CA GLU A 90 6.26 9.84 4.10
C GLU A 90 4.93 10.56 4.37
N CYS A 91 5.02 11.86 4.65
CA CYS A 91 3.89 12.73 4.95
C CYS A 91 3.92 13.96 4.05
N ILE A 92 2.81 14.26 3.39
CA ILE A 92 2.63 15.49 2.60
C ILE A 92 1.51 16.32 3.22
N TYR A 93 1.84 17.56 3.56
CA TYR A 93 0.92 18.52 4.15
C TYR A 93 0.31 19.40 3.06
N TRP A 94 -1.01 19.32 2.91
CA TRP A 94 -1.78 20.12 1.96
C TRP A 94 -2.63 21.15 2.71
N PRO A 95 -3.05 22.25 2.05
CA PRO A 95 -4.10 23.09 2.62
C PRO A 95 -5.38 22.27 2.84
N GLY A 96 -5.80 22.12 4.10
CA GLY A 96 -7.04 21.44 4.46
C GLY A 96 -6.93 19.95 4.82
N HIS A 97 -5.76 19.32 4.66
CA HIS A 97 -5.55 17.92 5.04
C HIS A 97 -4.06 17.53 5.11
N THR A 98 -3.78 16.45 5.82
CA THR A 98 -2.47 15.77 5.83
C THR A 98 -2.62 14.41 5.16
N THR A 99 -1.69 14.07 4.27
CA THR A 99 -1.64 12.75 3.62
C THR A 99 -0.40 12.01 4.08
N CYS A 100 -0.55 10.76 4.52
CA CYS A 100 0.56 9.85 4.81
C CYS A 100 0.54 8.63 3.92
N TYR A 101 1.73 8.11 3.64
CA TYR A 101 1.97 7.02 2.72
C TYR A 101 2.68 5.86 3.41
N CYS A 102 2.42 4.65 2.94
CA CYS A 102 3.11 3.46 3.44
C CYS A 102 3.17 2.35 2.38
N LYS A 103 4.14 1.44 2.50
CA LYS A 103 4.50 0.45 1.46
C LYS A 103 4.39 -1.01 1.89
N THR A 104 3.40 -1.35 2.71
CA THR A 104 3.13 -2.75 3.10
C THR A 104 1.64 -3.06 3.03
N ASP A 105 1.29 -4.35 2.91
CA ASP A 105 -0.12 -4.76 2.85
C ASP A 105 -0.91 -4.24 4.05
N ASN A 106 -2.03 -3.58 3.77
CA ASN A 106 -2.96 -3.01 4.73
C ASN A 106 -2.31 -2.02 5.71
N CYS A 107 -1.18 -1.41 5.36
CA CYS A 107 -0.48 -0.46 6.22
C CYS A 107 -1.27 0.82 6.51
N ASN A 108 -2.26 1.12 5.68
CA ASN A 108 -3.21 2.22 5.91
C ASN A 108 -4.43 1.80 6.75
N THR A 109 -4.43 0.58 7.30
CA THR A 109 -5.31 0.19 8.42
C THR A 109 -4.62 0.51 9.73
N GLN A 110 -5.37 0.94 10.74
CA GLN A 110 -4.78 1.30 12.05
C GLN A 110 -3.70 2.38 11.96
N SER A 111 -3.87 3.32 11.03
CA SER A 111 -3.10 4.56 11.02
C SER A 111 -4.01 5.74 10.71
N TYR A 112 -3.75 6.84 11.40
CA TYR A 112 -4.25 8.17 11.12
C TYR A 112 -3.09 9.15 10.89
N CYS A 113 -2.01 8.66 10.30
CA CYS A 113 -0.81 9.46 10.08
C CYS A 113 -0.17 9.93 11.40
N GLU A 114 -0.18 9.10 12.45
CA GLU A 114 0.46 9.41 13.73
C GLU A 114 1.97 9.61 13.60
N GLN A 115 2.58 9.03 12.56
CA GLN A 115 3.96 9.27 12.18
C GLN A 115 4.21 10.69 11.65
N CYS A 116 3.15 11.39 11.24
CA CYS A 116 3.17 12.76 10.73
C CYS A 116 2.95 13.76 11.86
N GLU A 117 3.70 13.63 12.95
CA GLU A 117 3.75 14.68 13.96
C GLU A 117 4.53 15.89 13.38
N GLN A 118 3.93 17.08 13.48
CA GLN A 118 4.61 18.36 13.24
C GLN A 118 5.37 18.82 14.49
#